data_AF-A0A7H5ET47-F1
#
_entry.id   AF-A0A7H5ET47-F1
#
_cell.length_a   1.000
_cell.length_b   1.000
_cell.length_c   1.000
_cell.angle_alpha   90.00
_cell.angle_beta   90.00
_cell.angle_gamma   90.00
#
_symmetry.space_group_name_H-M   'P 1'
#
loop_
_entity.id
_entity.type
_entity.pdbx_description
1 polymer ?
#
loop_
_entity_poly.entity_id
_entity_poly.type
_entity_poly.pdbx_seq_one_letter_code
_entity_poly.pdbx_strand_id
1 'polypeptide(L)' 'MFGLFKKDPVKQLEKEHKRLLEEAMQLQRGGDIKGYAAKSAEAEKVMDKIVELQEKKKKKK' A
#
# COMPACT_ATOMS: atom_id res chain seq x y z
N MET A 1 12.26 -26.07 -1.92
CA MET A 1 13.54 -25.54 -2.42
C MET A 1 13.32 -24.15 -2.99
N PHE A 2 14.19 -23.22 -2.60
CA PHE A 2 14.09 -21.76 -2.75
C PHE A 2 14.24 -21.30 -4.21
N GLY A 3 13.13 -21.25 -4.95
CA GLY A 3 13.08 -20.66 -6.28
C GLY A 3 12.39 -19.29 -6.28
N LEU A 4 13.13 -18.26 -6.68
CA LEU A 4 12.61 -17.11 -7.45
C LEU A 4 11.74 -16.04 -6.76
N PHE A 5 11.92 -15.71 -5.48
CA PHE A 5 11.35 -14.45 -4.97
C PHE A 5 12.32 -13.29 -5.19
N LYS A 6 12.44 -12.83 -6.45
CA LYS A 6 12.75 -11.41 -6.68
C LYS A 6 11.62 -10.65 -5.98
N LYS A 7 11.88 -10.14 -4.77
CA LYS A 7 10.95 -9.32 -3.99
C LYS A 7 10.57 -8.14 -4.86
N ASP A 8 9.42 -8.23 -5.52
CA ASP A 8 8.91 -7.10 -6.29
C ASP A 8 8.53 -6.00 -5.28
N PRO A 9 9.25 -4.87 -5.25
CA PRO A 9 8.96 -3.79 -4.30
C PRO A 9 7.54 -3.27 -4.46
N VAL A 10 6.96 -3.34 -5.67
CA VAL A 10 5.57 -2.97 -5.93
C VAL A 10 4.63 -3.92 -5.21
N LYS A 11 4.86 -5.24 -5.29
CA LYS A 11 4.02 -6.24 -4.60
C LYS A 11 4.10 -6.13 -3.06
N GLN A 12 5.21 -5.62 -2.52
CA GLN A 12 5.31 -5.36 -1.08
C GLN A 12 4.45 -4.18 -0.68
N LEU A 13 4.57 -3.06 -1.41
CA LEU A 13 3.76 -1.87 -1.17
C LEU A 13 2.27 -2.14 -1.39
N GLU A 14 1.89 -2.95 -2.38
CA GLU A 14 0.49 -3.37 -2.58
C GLU A 14 -0.08 -4.12 -1.37
N LYS A 15 0.74 -4.96 -0.71
CA LYS A 15 0.32 -5.65 0.52
C LYS A 15 0.20 -4.68 1.69
N GLU A 16 1.14 -3.75 1.82
CA GLU A 16 1.11 -2.70 2.84
C GLU A 16 -0.12 -1.80 2.68
N HIS A 17 -0.40 -1.35 1.45
CA HIS A 17 -1.57 -0.57 1.10
C HIS A 17 -2.87 -1.28 1.49
N LYS A 18 -3.03 -2.56 1.13
CA LYS A 18 -4.20 -3.36 1.50
C LYS A 18 -4.38 -3.45 3.01
N ARG A 19 -3.29 -3.67 3.74
CA ARG A 19 -3.31 -3.72 5.21
C ARG A 19 -3.76 -2.39 5.81
N LEU A 20 -3.25 -1.26 5.30
CA LEU A 20 -3.65 0.07 5.77
C LEU A 20 -5.14 0.34 5.52
N LEU A 21 -5.67 -0.09 4.37
CA LEU A 21 -7.10 0.02 4.08
C LEU A 21 -7.95 -0.88 4.99
N GLU A 22 -7.50 -2.08 5.30
CA GLU A 22 -8.18 -2.96 6.27
C GLU A 22 -8.20 -2.35 7.67
N GLU A 23 -7.07 -1.81 8.14
CA GLU A 23 -6.98 -1.07 9.41
C GLU A 23 -7.90 0.16 9.40
N ALA A 24 -7.91 0.94 8.32
CA ALA A 24 -8.79 2.09 8.16
C ALA A 24 -10.27 1.68 8.23
N MET A 25 -10.69 0.63 7.53
CA MET A 25 -12.06 0.12 7.58
C MET A 25 -12.49 -0.32 8.97
N GLN A 26 -11.59 -0.96 9.73
CA GLN A 26 -11.87 -1.33 11.13
C GLN A 26 -12.07 -0.10 12.01
N LEU A 27 -11.25 0.94 11.86
CA LEU A 27 -11.39 2.21 12.57
C LEU A 27 -12.70 2.91 12.23
N GLN A 28 -13.07 2.94 10.94
CA GLN A 28 -14.33 3.51 10.48
C GLN A 28 -15.53 2.78 11.09
N ARG A 29 -15.50 1.44 11.11
CA ARG A 29 -16.56 0.62 11.74
C ARG A 29 -16.64 0.82 13.25
N GLY A 30 -15.51 1.09 13.89
CA GLY A 30 -15.44 1.45 15.31
C GLY A 30 -15.84 2.89 15.63
N GLY A 31 -16.12 3.73 14.62
CA GLY A 31 -16.47 5.14 14.78
C GLY A 31 -15.27 6.07 15.01
N ASP A 32 -14.02 5.59 14.85
CA ASP A 32 -12.82 6.42 14.94
C ASP A 32 -12.54 7.10 13.59
N ILE A 33 -13.21 8.22 13.36
CA ILE A 33 -13.08 9.00 12.13
C ILE A 33 -11.69 9.62 11.99
N LYS A 34 -11.05 10.02 13.09
CA LYS A 34 -9.70 10.61 13.07
C LYS A 34 -8.66 9.56 12.71
N GLY A 35 -8.74 8.39 13.33
CA GLY A 35 -7.90 7.23 13.01
C GLY A 35 -8.11 6.75 11.57
N TYR A 36 -9.35 6.68 11.10
CA TYR A 36 -9.67 6.37 9.71
C TYR A 36 -9.01 7.35 8.73
N ALA A 37 -9.13 8.66 8.98
CA ALA A 37 -8.53 9.69 8.14
C ALA A 37 -7.00 9.57 8.10
N ALA A 38 -6.36 9.34 9.26
CA ALA A 38 -4.92 9.15 9.34
C ALA A 38 -4.47 7.89 8.57
N LYS A 39 -5.15 6.75 8.76
CA LYS A 39 -4.82 5.50 8.07
C LYS A 39 -5.09 5.53 6.57
N SER A 40 -6.14 6.23 6.15
CA SER A 40 -6.43 6.44 4.73
C SER A 40 -5.35 7.30 4.08
N ALA A 41 -4.89 8.37 4.75
CA ALA A 41 -3.79 9.19 4.27
C ALA A 41 -2.45 8.43 4.22
N GLU A 42 -2.20 7.50 5.14
CA GLU A 42 -1.06 6.57 5.05
C GLU A 42 -1.18 5.66 3.82
N ALA A 43 -2.37 5.12 3.56
CA ALA A 43 -2.62 4.28 2.39
C ALA A 43 -2.39 5.04 1.08
N GLU A 44 -2.87 6.27 0.95
CA GLU A 44 -2.64 7.12 -0.22
C GLU A 44 -1.14 7.32 -0.50
N LYS A 45 -0.33 7.61 0.54
CA LYS A 45 1.13 7.73 0.39
C LYS A 45 1.79 6.45 -0.10
N VAL A 46 1.27 5.28 0.27
CA VAL A 46 1.77 4.00 -0.24
C VAL A 46 1.37 3.81 -1.69
N MET A 47 0.15 4.20 -2.07
CA MET A 47 -0.32 4.16 -3.45
C MET A 47 0.51 5.07 -4.37
N ASP A 48 0.87 6.28 -3.92
CA ASP A 48 1.75 7.17 -4.67
C ASP A 48 3.11 6.52 -4.96
N LYS A 49 3.71 5.86 -3.96
CA LYS A 49 4.96 5.10 -4.13
C LYS A 49 4.80 3.94 -5.12
N ILE A 50 3.65 3.26 -5.12
CA ILE A 50 3.35 2.20 -6.09
C ILE A 50 3.34 2.79 -7.50
N VAL A 51 2.60 3.87 -7.72
CA VAL A 51 2.50 4.54 -9.03
C VAL A 51 3.88 4.98 -9.50
N GLU A 52 4.66 5.66 -8.66
CA GLU A 52 6.02 6.08 -9.00
C GLU A 52 6.92 4.90 -9.42
N LEU A 53 6.87 3.79 -8.68
CA LEU A 53 7.69 2.62 -8.99
C LEU A 53 7.24 1.93 -10.27
N GLN A 54 5.92 1.87 -10.51
CA GLN A 54 5.38 1.35 -11.77
C GLN A 54 5.80 2.21 -12.96
N GLU A 55 5.73 3.53 -12.84
CA GLU A 55 6.19 4.46 -13.88
C GLU A 55 7.70 4.37 -14.11
N LYS A 56 8.50 4.28 -13.05
CA LYS A 56 9.96 4.04 -13.13
C LYS A 56 10.28 2.70 -13.81
N LYS A 57 9.47 1.65 -13.60
CA LYS A 57 9.62 0.36 -14.29
C LYS A 57 9.25 0.45 -15.77
N LYS A 58 8.17 1.17 -16.11
CA LYS A 58 7.75 1.36 -17.51
C LYS A 58 8.80 2.13 -18.32
N LYS A 59 9.36 3.20 -17.76
CA LYS A 59 10.41 4.02 -18.42
C LYS A 59 11.76 3.31 -18.59
N LYS A 60 12.00 2.21 -17.86
CA LYS A 60 13.23 1.41 -17.94
C LYS A 60 13.12 0.19 -18.88
N LYS A 61 11.93 -0.04 -19.43
CA LYS A 61 11.66 -1.08 -20.43
C LYS A 61 11.70 -0.48 -21.81
#